data_AF-A0A6N9TWQ5-F1
#
_entry.id   AF-A0A6N9TWQ5-F1
#
_cell.length_a   1.000
_cell.length_b   1.000
_cell.length_c   1.000
_cell.angle_alpha   90.00
_cell.angle_beta   90.00
_cell.angle_gamma   90.00
#
_symmetry.space_group_name_H-M   'P 1'
#
loop_
_entity.id
_entity.type
_entity.pdbx_description
1 polymer ?
#
loop_
_entity_poly.entity_id
_entity_poly.type
_entity_poly.pdbx_seq_one_letter_code
_entity_poly.pdbx_strand_id
1 'polypeptide(L)'
;MRHAYSVDRVRAAERALMARVPEGALMRRAAAGLAVVCGDLLRRNGRVYGSRVLLLVGSGDNGGDTLYAGAALARRGAGVR
;
A
#
# COMPACT_ATOMS: atom_id res chain seq x y z
N MET A 1 -12.20 -8.99 -19.66
CA MET A 1 -11.56 -10.18 -19.04
C MET A 1 -10.56 -9.73 -18.00
N ARG A 2 -10.40 -10.45 -16.88
CA ARG A 2 -9.31 -10.20 -15.91
C ARG A 2 -8.22 -11.25 -16.13
N HIS A 3 -7.00 -10.80 -16.35
CA HIS A 3 -5.82 -11.67 -16.48
C HIS A 3 -5.11 -11.76 -15.12
N ALA A 4 -4.58 -12.95 -14.80
CA ALA A 4 -3.75 -13.18 -13.62
C ALA A 4 -2.42 -13.80 -14.04
N TYR A 5 -1.38 -13.54 -13.25
CA TYR A 5 -0.03 -14.09 -13.44
C TYR A 5 0.33 -15.01 -12.29
N SER A 6 1.18 -16.00 -12.55
CA SER A 6 1.75 -16.83 -11.48
C SER A 6 2.64 -15.98 -10.56
N VAL A 7 2.73 -16.38 -9.29
CA VAL A 7 3.58 -15.71 -8.29
C VAL A 7 5.03 -15.62 -8.76
N ASP A 8 5.56 -16.70 -9.34
CA ASP A 8 6.95 -16.71 -9.82
C ASP A 8 7.18 -15.69 -10.94
N ARG A 9 6.20 -15.51 -11.83
CA ARG A 9 6.29 -14.53 -12.92
C ARG A 9 6.24 -13.10 -12.39
N VAL A 10 5.41 -12.84 -11.38
CA VAL A 10 5.36 -11.54 -10.69
C VAL A 10 6.70 -11.26 -10.01
N ARG A 11 7.19 -12.20 -9.19
CA ARG A 11 8.47 -12.04 -8.47
C ARG A 11 9.66 -11.87 -9.41
N ALA A 12 9.68 -12.57 -10.55
CA ALA A 12 10.73 -12.39 -11.55
C ALA A 12 10.70 -10.98 -12.17
N ALA A 13 9.52 -10.47 -12.50
CA ALA A 13 9.35 -9.12 -13.02
C ALA A 13 9.73 -8.05 -11.99
N GLU A 14 9.32 -8.22 -10.73
CA GLU A 14 9.67 -7.32 -9.63
C GLU A 14 11.18 -7.25 -9.42
N ARG A 15 11.87 -8.39 -9.34
CA ARG A 15 13.34 -8.42 -9.21
C ARG A 15 14.03 -7.70 -10.35
N ALA A 16 13.61 -7.95 -11.59
CA ALA A 16 14.17 -7.30 -12.77
C ALA A 16 13.97 -5.77 -12.75
N LEU A 17 12.83 -5.29 -12.24
CA LEU A 17 12.55 -3.87 -12.11
C LEU A 17 13.29 -3.22 -10.92
N MET A 18 13.38 -3.91 -9.79
CA MET A 18 14.09 -3.44 -8.59
C MET A 18 15.56 -3.11 -8.90
N ALA A 19 16.20 -3.88 -9.79
CA ALA A 19 17.58 -3.63 -10.24
C ALA A 19 17.76 -2.29 -11.02
N ARG A 20 16.67 -1.63 -11.41
CA ARG A 20 16.67 -0.44 -12.28
C ARG A 20 16.07 0.80 -11.62
N VAL A 21 15.53 0.67 -10.41
CA VAL A 21 14.89 1.77 -9.69
C VAL A 21 15.57 1.97 -8.33
N PRO A 22 15.48 3.17 -7.73
CA PRO A 22 16.00 3.39 -6.39
C PRO A 22 15.43 2.41 -5.38
N GLU A 23 16.21 2.10 -4.36
CA GLU A 23 15.78 1.20 -3.29
C GLU A 23 14.45 1.65 -2.65
N GLY A 24 13.58 0.67 -2.41
CA GLY A 24 12.24 0.88 -1.86
C GLY A 24 11.26 1.59 -2.80
N ALA A 25 11.63 1.93 -4.05
CA ALA A 25 10.73 2.65 -4.95
C ALA A 25 9.46 1.84 -5.31
N LEU A 26 9.57 0.52 -5.47
CA LEU A 26 8.41 -0.33 -5.77
C LEU A 26 7.45 -0.41 -4.58
N MET A 27 7.95 -0.67 -3.37
CA MET A 27 7.15 -0.66 -2.15
C MET A 27 6.47 0.70 -1.93
N ARG A 28 7.19 1.82 -2.09
CA ARG A 28 6.57 3.16 -1.98
C ARG A 28 5.44 3.38 -2.99
N ARG A 29 5.55 2.84 -4.22
CA ARG A 29 4.49 2.92 -5.23
C ARG A 29 3.30 2.03 -4.87
N ALA A 30 3.55 0.78 -4.43
CA ALA A 30 2.50 -0.13 -3.98
C ALA A 30 1.73 0.45 -2.79
N ALA A 31 2.44 0.91 -1.76
CA ALA A 31 1.86 1.59 -0.60
C ALA A 31 1.08 2.87 -0.96
N ALA A 32 1.55 3.66 -1.93
CA ALA A 32 0.80 4.84 -2.40
C ALA A 32 -0.52 4.45 -3.05
N GLY A 33 -0.53 3.40 -3.89
CA GLY A 33 -1.75 2.84 -4.47
C GLY A 33 -2.71 2.34 -3.38
N LEU A 34 -2.20 1.61 -2.39
CA LEU A 34 -2.98 1.15 -1.24
C LEU A 34 -3.59 2.33 -0.47
N ALA A 35 -2.81 3.37 -0.16
CA ALA A 35 -3.29 4.55 0.54
C ALA A 35 -4.41 5.30 -0.22
N VAL A 36 -4.32 5.37 -1.55
CA VAL A 36 -5.35 5.99 -2.40
C VAL A 36 -6.65 5.19 -2.29
N VAL A 37 -6.60 3.88 -2.51
CA VAL A 37 -7.78 3.01 -2.44
C VAL A 37 -8.41 3.03 -1.05
N CYS A 38 -7.61 2.90 0.02
CA CYS A 38 -8.11 3.02 1.39
C CYS A 38 -8.73 4.40 1.66
N GLY A 39 -8.10 5.48 1.20
CA GLY A 39 -8.64 6.83 1.32
C GLY A 39 -10.00 6.99 0.63
N ASP A 40 -10.16 6.42 -0.57
CA ASP A 40 -11.42 6.45 -1.30
C ASP A 40 -12.52 5.63 -0.61
N LEU A 41 -12.18 4.47 -0.04
CA LEU A 41 -13.09 3.69 0.77
C LEU A 41 -13.55 4.47 2.02
N LEU A 42 -12.63 5.13 2.71
CA LEU A 42 -12.95 5.98 3.86
C LEU A 42 -13.85 7.17 3.47
N ARG A 43 -13.60 7.80 2.31
CA ARG A 43 -14.47 8.87 1.78
C ARG A 43 -15.88 8.37 1.47
N ARG A 44 -16.00 7.20 0.83
CA ARG A 44 -17.30 6.57 0.58
C ARG A 44 -18.07 6.28 1.86
N ASN A 45 -17.35 6.03 2.96
CA ASN A 45 -17.90 5.85 4.30
C ASN A 45 -18.01 7.15 5.11
N GLY A 46 -17.73 8.31 4.50
CA GLY A 46 -17.96 9.64 5.08
C GLY A 46 -16.76 10.58 4.98
N ARG A 47 -15.59 10.19 5.51
CA ARG A 47 -14.42 11.08 5.60
C ARG A 47 -13.10 10.32 5.77
N VAL A 48 -12.00 11.00 5.46
CA VAL A 48 -10.63 10.54 5.82
C VAL A 48 -10.20 11.15 7.15
N TYR A 49 -10.34 12.46 7.29
CA TYR A 49 -9.97 13.17 8.52
C TYR A 49 -10.83 12.71 9.70
N GLY A 50 -10.19 12.36 10.82
CA GLY A 50 -10.86 11.85 12.00
C GLY A 50 -11.38 10.42 11.91
N SER A 51 -11.13 9.71 10.79
CA SER A 51 -11.47 8.29 10.67
C SER A 51 -10.49 7.43 11.47
N ARG A 52 -10.99 6.33 12.05
CA ARG A 52 -10.17 5.38 12.80
C ARG A 52 -9.77 4.23 11.88
N VAL A 53 -8.49 3.96 11.76
CA VAL A 53 -7.94 2.89 10.92
C VAL A 53 -7.07 1.99 11.79
N LEU A 54 -7.32 0.69 11.76
CA LEU A 54 -6.46 -0.32 12.38
C LEU A 54 -5.60 -0.97 11.31
N LEU A 55 -4.29 -1.05 11.54
CA LEU A 55 -3.35 -1.77 10.68
C LEU A 55 -3.10 -3.18 11.22
N LEU A 56 -3.25 -4.17 10.35
CA LEU A 56 -2.85 -5.55 10.64
C LEU A 56 -1.58 -5.85 9.83
N VAL A 57 -0.43 -5.80 10.50
CA VAL A 57 0.88 -5.75 9.84
C VAL A 57 1.59 -7.09 9.99
N GLY A 58 1.83 -7.77 8.87
CA GLY A 58 2.70 -8.95 8.80
C GLY A 58 4.18 -8.58 8.70
N SER A 59 5.08 -9.56 8.82
CA SER A 59 6.54 -9.34 8.78
C SER A 59 7.16 -9.20 7.38
N GLY A 60 6.38 -9.39 6.31
CA GLY A 60 6.87 -9.32 4.92
C GLY A 60 6.62 -7.97 4.24
N ASP A 61 6.87 -7.91 2.93
CA ASP A 61 6.74 -6.69 2.12
C ASP A 61 5.34 -6.04 2.20
N ASN A 62 4.28 -6.86 2.26
CA ASN A 62 2.91 -6.37 2.46
C ASN A 62 2.74 -5.62 3.80
N GLY A 63 3.51 -6.00 4.82
CA GLY A 63 3.56 -5.26 6.07
C GLY A 63 4.18 -3.88 5.88
N GLY A 64 5.26 -3.80 5.12
CA GLY A 64 5.86 -2.53 4.70
C GLY A 64 4.87 -1.63 3.96
N ASP A 65 4.15 -2.17 2.97
CA ASP A 65 3.10 -1.44 2.25
C ASP A 65 2.03 -0.89 3.19
N THR A 66 1.61 -1.71 4.16
CA THR A 66 0.59 -1.35 5.15
C THR A 66 1.07 -0.21 6.05
N LEU A 67 2.31 -0.25 6.51
CA LEU A 67 2.92 0.80 7.34
C LEU A 67 3.04 2.13 6.57
N TYR A 68 3.54 2.09 5.33
CA TYR A 68 3.64 3.29 4.48
C TYR A 68 2.26 3.87 4.15
N ALA A 69 1.28 3.03 3.83
CA ALA A 69 -0.08 3.46 3.55
C ALA A 69 -0.75 4.07 4.78
N GLY A 70 -0.59 3.42 5.94
CA GLY A 70 -1.03 3.93 7.24
C GLY A 70 -0.42 5.30 7.55
N ALA A 71 0.89 5.46 7.39
CA ALA A 71 1.55 6.75 7.56
C ALA A 71 1.00 7.83 6.62
N ALA A 72 0.68 7.49 5.36
CA ALA A 72 0.05 8.42 4.43
C ALA A 72 -1.38 8.82 4.84
N LEU A 73 -2.17 7.90 5.39
CA LEU A 73 -3.51 8.19 5.93
C LEU A 73 -3.44 9.01 7.22
N ALA A 74 -2.48 8.73 8.09
CA ALA A 74 -2.24 9.48 9.32
C ALA A 74 -1.88 10.95 9.01
N ARG A 75 -1.03 11.20 7.99
CA ARG A 75 -0.73 12.55 7.50
C ARG A 75 -1.96 13.30 6.96
N ARG A 76 -3.04 12.59 6.62
CA ARG A 76 -4.34 13.17 6.20
C ARG A 76 -5.34 13.30 7.35
N GLY A 77 -4.90 13.06 8.59
CA GLY A 77 -5.69 13.22 9.80
C GLY A 77 -6.52 12.01 10.22
N ALA A 78 -6.30 10.82 9.62
CA ALA A 78 -6.87 9.59 10.15
C ALA A 78 -6.15 9.17 11.45
N GLY A 79 -6.89 8.68 12.44
CA GLY A 79 -6.35 8.06 13.65
C GLY A 79 -5.96 6.61 13.36
N VAL A 80 -4.70 6.42 12.96
CA VAL A 80 -4.12 5.11 12.64
C VAL A 80 -3.54 4.45 13.90
N ARG A 81 -3.84 3.17 14.10
CA ARG A 81 -3.31 2.33 15.19
C ARG A 81 -2.86 0.98 14.66
#